data_AF-A0A840BK20-F1
#
_entry.id   AF-A0A840BK20-F1
#
_cell.length_a   1.000
_cell.length_b   1.000
_cell.length_c   1.000
_cell.angle_alpha   90.00
_cell.angle_beta   90.00
_cell.angle_gamma   90.00
#
_symmetry.space_group_name_H-M   'P 1'
#
loop_
_entity.id
_entity.type
_entity.pdbx_description
1 polymer ?
#
loop_
_entity_poly.entity_id
_entity_poly.type
_entity_poly.pdbx_seq_one_letter_code
_entity_poly.pdbx_strand_id
1 'polypeptide(L)'
;MAPRAMTRLRKRIMRQAGAAKTRNCNGAAQREIGYRSLSLVHMLAALRLVSSVLLLCLFASAPAHADDSWAVRNQADLEQARSLRDQAAAESAQIEHDRVVGEAECASKILVNRCRDRLNDALVERSKALRDKEVAAGKLERAVKAREVAAREAERESGQAERDRVRSEDAEQNRKDDAKRRQEIANKQAEHNRQLADGPARAQTELSKRAAKDAELAQKRAHAAEAAAKRAAQARADKEAYERKRAEYAAKHPAAAAQSAAQAAP
;
A
#
# COMPACT_ATOMS: atom_id res chain seq x y z
N MET A 1 -3.29 -49.37 -11.62
CA MET A 1 -2.01 -49.68 -10.95
C MET A 1 -1.95 -48.90 -9.65
N ALA A 2 -2.10 -49.61 -8.53
CA ALA A 2 -2.17 -49.09 -7.17
C ALA A 2 -0.77 -49.06 -6.52
N PRO A 3 -0.52 -48.18 -5.54
CA PRO A 3 -0.56 -48.67 -4.16
C PRO A 3 -1.07 -47.63 -3.15
N ARG A 4 -2.27 -47.86 -2.59
CA ARG A 4 -2.85 -47.07 -1.46
C ARG A 4 -3.36 -47.96 -0.32
N ALA A 5 -2.85 -49.19 -0.18
CA ALA A 5 -3.45 -50.23 0.66
C ALA A 5 -2.61 -50.72 1.86
N MET A 6 -1.55 -50.01 2.28
CA MET A 6 -0.62 -50.54 3.31
C MET A 6 -0.52 -49.73 4.61
N THR A 7 -1.28 -48.64 4.79
CA THR A 7 -1.23 -47.82 6.03
C THR A 7 -2.45 -47.96 6.95
N ARG A 8 -3.44 -48.80 6.59
CA ARG A 8 -4.64 -49.03 7.44
C ARG A 8 -4.56 -50.26 8.37
N LEU A 9 -3.43 -50.99 8.38
CA LEU A 9 -3.28 -52.17 9.24
C LEU A 9 -2.54 -51.92 10.57
N ARG A 10 -1.83 -50.78 10.72
CA ARG A 10 -1.02 -50.48 11.90
C ARG A 10 -1.78 -49.79 13.05
N LYS A 11 -3.03 -49.39 12.83
CA LYS A 11 -3.88 -48.67 13.81
C LYS A 11 -4.83 -49.56 14.62
N ARG A 12 -4.85 -50.88 14.40
CA ARG A 12 -5.75 -51.83 15.11
C ARG A 12 -5.07 -52.66 16.21
N ILE A 13 -3.74 -52.66 16.30
CA ILE A 13 -3.00 -53.51 17.25
C ILE A 13 -2.69 -52.80 18.59
N MET A 14 -2.84 -51.47 18.68
CA MET A 14 -2.60 -50.72 19.94
C MET A 14 -3.87 -50.32 20.72
N ARG A 15 -5.00 -51.02 20.54
CA ARG A 15 -6.25 -50.78 21.29
C ARG A 15 -6.76 -51.98 22.11
N GLN A 16 -5.94 -53.02 22.30
CA GLN A 16 -6.29 -54.22 23.09
C GLN A 16 -5.32 -54.52 24.25
N ALA A 17 -4.71 -53.50 24.84
CA ALA A 17 -3.95 -53.64 26.09
C ALA A 17 -4.37 -52.54 27.06
N GLY A 18 -5.33 -52.85 27.93
CA GLY A 18 -5.81 -51.90 28.94
C GLY A 18 -7.22 -52.15 29.45
N ALA A 19 -7.64 -53.42 29.55
CA ALA A 19 -8.90 -53.80 30.21
C ALA A 19 -8.61 -54.90 31.24
N ALA A 20 -7.76 -54.58 32.22
CA ALA A 20 -7.53 -55.42 33.40
C ALA A 20 -8.56 -55.06 34.48
N LYS A 21 -9.60 -55.88 34.48
CA LYS A 21 -10.74 -56.00 35.37
C LYS A 21 -10.29 -56.37 36.79
N THR A 22 -10.28 -55.41 37.73
CA THR A 22 -10.22 -55.73 39.16
C THR A 22 -11.63 -56.00 39.66
N ARG A 23 -11.87 -57.25 40.03
CA ARG A 23 -13.11 -57.72 40.65
C ARG A 23 -13.18 -57.21 42.08
N ASN A 24 -14.29 -56.54 42.35
CA ASN A 24 -14.75 -56.09 43.64
C ASN A 24 -15.33 -57.31 44.39
N CYS A 25 -14.69 -57.72 45.49
CA CYS A 25 -15.26 -58.63 46.47
C CYS A 25 -15.23 -57.89 47.81
N ASN A 26 -16.38 -57.56 48.35
CA ASN A 26 -16.71 -57.65 49.78
C ASN A 26 -18.08 -57.03 50.02
N GLY A 27 -19.09 -57.90 50.02
CA GLY A 27 -20.38 -57.63 50.60
C GLY A 27 -20.46 -58.25 51.99
N ALA A 28 -20.99 -57.47 52.92
CA ALA A 28 -21.69 -57.87 54.14
C ALA A 28 -20.89 -58.50 55.29
N ALA A 29 -20.44 -57.64 56.21
CA ALA A 29 -20.61 -57.89 57.64
C ALA A 29 -21.17 -56.62 58.28
N GLN A 30 -22.39 -56.75 58.77
CA GLN A 30 -23.20 -55.74 59.41
C GLN A 30 -22.86 -55.65 60.89
N ARG A 31 -22.99 -54.42 61.39
CA ARG A 31 -23.46 -53.99 62.72
C ARG A 31 -22.48 -53.99 63.89
N GLU A 32 -22.67 -52.89 64.61
CA GLU A 32 -22.24 -52.60 65.98
C GLU A 32 -20.83 -52.03 66.11
N ILE A 33 -20.73 -50.70 66.16
CA ILE A 33 -20.30 -49.95 67.34
C ILE A 33 -20.61 -48.46 67.08
N GLY A 34 -21.36 -47.88 68.00
CA GLY A 34 -21.96 -46.58 67.90
C GLY A 34 -20.99 -45.41 68.05
N TYR A 35 -21.39 -44.30 67.43
CA TYR A 35 -21.21 -42.93 67.91
C TYR A 35 -19.82 -42.30 68.03
N ARG A 36 -18.71 -42.96 67.64
CA ARG A 36 -17.38 -42.30 67.54
C ARG A 36 -16.88 -42.03 66.10
N SER A 37 -17.56 -42.54 65.08
CA SER A 37 -17.10 -42.53 63.69
C SER A 37 -17.54 -41.32 62.86
N LEU A 38 -18.56 -40.55 63.28
CA LEU A 38 -19.02 -39.40 62.50
C LEU A 38 -17.95 -38.30 62.41
N SER A 39 -17.14 -38.07 63.44
CA SER A 39 -16.13 -36.99 63.41
C SER A 39 -14.95 -37.31 62.46
N LEU A 40 -14.54 -38.58 62.39
CA LEU A 40 -13.43 -39.03 61.53
C LEU A 40 -13.81 -39.05 60.05
N VAL A 41 -15.05 -39.40 59.70
CA VAL A 41 -15.51 -39.42 58.31
C VAL A 41 -15.67 -37.99 57.76
N HIS A 42 -16.13 -37.04 58.57
CA HIS A 42 -16.19 -35.61 58.18
C HIS A 42 -14.79 -35.00 58.07
N MET A 43 -13.86 -35.34 58.97
CA MET A 43 -12.45 -34.93 58.88
C MET A 43 -11.78 -35.46 57.59
N LEU A 44 -11.99 -36.73 57.23
CA LEU A 44 -11.42 -37.33 56.00
C LEU A 44 -12.05 -36.75 54.72
N ALA A 45 -13.35 -36.41 54.74
CA ALA A 45 -14.02 -35.75 53.63
C ALA A 45 -13.55 -34.30 53.46
N ALA A 46 -13.36 -33.57 54.56
CA ALA A 46 -12.81 -32.21 54.54
C ALA A 46 -11.35 -32.21 54.05
N LEU A 47 -10.52 -33.18 54.46
CA LEU A 47 -9.14 -33.31 53.99
C LEU A 47 -9.06 -33.58 52.48
N ARG A 48 -10.01 -34.36 51.92
CA ARG A 48 -10.10 -34.62 50.47
C ARG A 48 -10.57 -33.41 49.67
N LEU A 49 -11.51 -32.64 50.20
CA LEU A 49 -11.95 -31.40 49.55
C LEU A 49 -10.85 -30.34 49.59
N VAL A 50 -10.15 -30.19 50.71
CA VAL A 50 -9.04 -29.22 50.85
C VAL A 50 -7.87 -29.59 49.93
N SER A 51 -7.49 -30.87 49.85
CA SER A 51 -6.43 -31.31 48.93
C SER A 51 -6.81 -31.15 47.45
N SER A 52 -8.08 -31.35 47.09
CA SER A 52 -8.58 -31.13 45.73
C SER A 52 -8.62 -29.65 45.36
N VAL A 53 -9.03 -28.79 46.29
CA VAL A 53 -9.03 -27.32 46.10
C VAL A 53 -7.60 -26.77 46.06
N LEU A 54 -6.68 -27.28 46.88
CA LEU A 54 -5.26 -26.90 46.81
C LEU A 54 -4.62 -27.29 45.48
N LEU A 55 -4.93 -28.49 44.96
CA LEU A 55 -4.50 -28.91 43.62
C LEU A 55 -5.09 -28.01 42.53
N LEU A 56 -6.37 -27.64 42.62
CA LEU A 56 -6.99 -26.72 41.66
C LEU A 56 -6.38 -25.32 41.72
N CYS A 57 -6.08 -24.80 42.92
CA CYS A 57 -5.43 -23.50 43.10
C CYS A 57 -3.99 -23.49 42.58
N LEU A 58 -3.24 -24.60 42.71
CA LEU A 58 -1.90 -24.72 42.14
C LEU A 58 -1.92 -24.77 40.60
N PHE A 59 -2.95 -25.36 40.00
CA PHE A 59 -3.10 -25.37 38.54
C PHE A 59 -3.69 -24.07 37.97
N ALA A 60 -4.49 -23.34 38.75
CA ALA A 60 -5.09 -22.07 38.33
C ALA A 60 -4.13 -20.86 38.43
N SER A 61 -2.98 -21.01 39.08
CA SER A 61 -1.97 -19.96 39.25
C SER A 61 -0.70 -20.17 38.40
N ALA A 62 -0.73 -21.10 37.44
CA ALA A 62 0.28 -21.13 36.38
C ALA A 62 0.10 -19.87 35.50
N PRO A 63 1.03 -18.90 35.53
CA PRO A 63 0.91 -17.73 34.68
C PRO A 63 1.05 -18.18 33.23
N ALA A 64 0.25 -17.58 32.35
CA ALA A 64 0.32 -17.78 30.91
C ALA A 64 1.63 -17.22 30.33
N HIS A 65 2.78 -17.82 30.65
CA HIS A 65 4.10 -17.50 30.08
C HIS A 65 4.40 -18.31 28.80
N ALA A 66 3.38 -18.58 27.98
CA ALA A 66 3.57 -19.35 26.76
C ALA A 66 4.45 -18.58 25.75
N ASP A 67 4.29 -17.25 25.66
CA ASP A 67 5.02 -16.41 24.71
C ASP A 67 6.47 -16.13 25.11
N ASP A 68 6.74 -15.93 26.41
CA ASP A 68 8.11 -15.73 26.91
C ASP A 68 8.99 -16.97 26.65
N SER A 69 8.38 -18.16 26.65
CA SER A 69 9.12 -19.41 26.43
C SER A 69 9.70 -19.53 25.01
N TRP A 70 9.06 -18.95 24.00
CA TRP A 70 9.52 -19.03 22.61
C TRP A 70 10.65 -18.05 22.34
N ALA A 71 10.52 -16.80 22.81
CA ALA A 71 11.56 -15.79 22.65
C ALA A 71 12.84 -16.19 23.38
N VAL A 72 12.72 -16.71 24.61
CA VAL A 72 13.87 -17.21 25.39
C VAL A 72 14.56 -18.39 24.72
N ARG A 73 13.81 -19.35 24.15
CA ARG A 73 14.40 -20.48 23.42
C ARG A 73 15.13 -20.04 22.15
N ASN A 74 14.54 -19.13 21.37
CA ASN A 74 15.20 -18.63 20.17
C ASN A 74 16.48 -17.84 20.51
N GLN A 75 16.43 -17.04 21.57
CA GLN A 75 17.61 -16.32 22.05
C GLN A 75 18.72 -17.29 22.47
N ALA A 76 18.39 -18.35 23.22
CA ALA A 76 19.35 -19.39 23.60
C ALA A 76 19.94 -20.13 22.38
N ASP A 77 19.10 -20.49 21.39
CA ASP A 77 19.55 -21.13 20.15
C ASP A 77 20.49 -20.20 19.34
N LEU A 78 20.22 -18.90 19.31
CA LEU A 78 21.08 -17.90 18.65
C LEU A 78 22.40 -17.67 19.39
N GLU A 79 22.38 -17.63 20.72
CA GLU A 79 23.60 -17.53 21.53
C GLU A 79 24.49 -18.76 21.37
N GLN A 80 23.89 -19.95 21.34
CA GLN A 80 24.61 -21.18 21.06
C GLN A 80 25.21 -21.17 19.64
N ALA A 81 24.45 -20.69 18.64
CA ALA A 81 24.96 -20.54 17.28
C ALA A 81 26.15 -19.58 17.22
N ARG A 82 26.07 -18.42 17.90
CA ARG A 82 27.18 -17.46 18.00
C ARG A 82 28.41 -18.08 18.65
N SER A 83 28.24 -18.77 19.77
CA SER A 83 29.35 -19.46 20.43
C SER A 83 30.04 -20.47 19.50
N LEU A 84 29.28 -21.23 18.72
CA LEU A 84 29.84 -22.15 17.72
C LEU A 84 30.58 -21.42 16.59
N ARG A 85 30.10 -20.24 16.15
CA ARG A 85 30.80 -19.40 15.17
C ARG A 85 32.10 -18.84 15.72
N ASP A 86 32.10 -18.38 16.97
CA ASP A 86 33.29 -17.83 17.63
C ASP A 86 34.34 -18.92 17.83
N GLN A 87 33.93 -20.11 18.27
CA GLN A 87 34.80 -21.28 18.37
C GLN A 87 35.37 -21.68 17.00
N ALA A 88 34.53 -21.70 15.95
CA ALA A 88 34.97 -21.99 14.59
C ALA A 88 35.97 -20.94 14.08
N ALA A 89 35.72 -19.65 14.31
CA ALA A 89 36.62 -18.58 13.91
C ALA A 89 38.00 -18.70 14.60
N ALA A 90 38.00 -19.00 15.90
CA ALA A 90 39.23 -19.22 16.65
C ALA A 90 40.01 -20.46 16.13
N GLU A 91 39.32 -21.57 15.87
CA GLU A 91 39.94 -22.78 15.32
C GLU A 91 40.44 -22.59 13.89
N SER A 92 39.73 -21.83 13.06
CA SER A 92 40.19 -21.47 11.72
C SER A 92 41.48 -20.67 11.77
N ALA A 93 41.60 -19.70 12.68
CA ALA A 93 42.83 -18.93 12.86
C ALA A 93 43.99 -19.82 13.32
N GLN A 94 43.73 -20.80 14.20
CA GLN A 94 44.73 -21.78 14.62
C GLN A 94 45.16 -22.70 13.48
N ILE A 95 44.23 -23.18 12.66
CA ILE A 95 44.55 -24.01 11.49
C ILE A 95 45.47 -23.25 10.52
N GLU A 96 45.18 -21.98 10.24
CA GLU A 96 46.04 -21.17 9.37
C GLU A 96 47.42 -20.90 9.99
N HIS A 97 47.48 -20.61 11.29
CA HIS A 97 48.74 -20.47 12.00
C HIS A 97 49.59 -21.76 11.91
N ASP A 98 48.99 -22.91 12.24
CA ASP A 98 49.66 -24.21 12.25
C ASP A 98 50.09 -24.64 10.84
N ARG A 99 49.34 -24.23 9.82
CA ARG A 99 49.74 -24.39 8.43
C ARG A 99 51.01 -23.61 8.13
N VAL A 100 51.05 -22.31 8.41
CA VAL A 100 52.22 -21.47 8.13
C VAL A 100 53.47 -21.97 8.87
N VAL A 101 53.34 -22.23 10.16
CA VAL A 101 54.44 -22.75 10.99
C VAL A 101 54.87 -24.14 10.50
N GLY A 102 53.93 -25.05 10.29
CA GLY A 102 54.20 -26.41 9.86
C GLY A 102 54.81 -26.48 8.45
N GLU A 103 54.42 -25.61 7.52
CA GLU A 103 55.01 -25.53 6.18
C GLU A 103 56.47 -25.08 6.24
N ALA A 104 56.79 -24.11 7.10
CA ALA A 104 58.17 -23.67 7.34
C ALA A 104 59.02 -24.76 7.99
N GLU A 105 58.47 -25.46 8.99
CA GLU A 105 59.15 -26.60 9.62
C GLU A 105 59.41 -27.73 8.63
N CYS A 106 58.42 -28.11 7.82
CA CYS A 106 58.57 -29.17 6.82
C CYS A 106 59.59 -28.81 5.73
N ALA A 107 59.74 -27.54 5.38
CA ALA A 107 60.72 -27.08 4.39
C ALA A 107 62.18 -27.33 4.83
N SER A 108 62.44 -27.41 6.15
CA SER A 108 63.78 -27.69 6.69
C SER A 108 64.13 -29.18 6.77
N LYS A 109 63.19 -30.08 6.44
CA LYS A 109 63.38 -31.54 6.56
C LYS A 109 63.82 -32.17 5.25
N ILE A 110 64.57 -33.27 5.32
CA ILE A 110 65.05 -34.00 4.13
C ILE A 110 63.88 -34.56 3.29
N LEU A 111 62.81 -35.04 3.95
CA LEU A 111 61.61 -35.57 3.29
C LEU A 111 60.47 -34.55 3.30
N VAL A 112 60.69 -33.39 2.67
CA VAL A 112 59.73 -32.27 2.62
C VAL A 112 58.33 -32.73 2.18
N ASN A 113 58.24 -33.52 1.10
CA ASN A 113 56.96 -33.96 0.54
C ASN A 113 56.15 -34.79 1.53
N ARG A 114 56.76 -35.83 2.12
CA ARG A 114 56.08 -36.68 3.11
C ARG A 114 55.70 -35.91 4.38
N CYS A 115 56.49 -34.92 4.77
CA CYS A 115 56.16 -34.05 5.90
C CYS A 115 54.91 -33.20 5.59
N ARG A 116 54.87 -32.57 4.42
CA ARG A 116 53.74 -31.75 3.96
C ARG A 116 52.46 -32.57 3.81
N ASP A 117 52.55 -33.79 3.27
CA ASP A 117 51.38 -34.66 3.11
C ASP A 117 50.74 -34.97 4.47
N ARG A 118 51.54 -35.34 5.47
CA ARG A 118 51.04 -35.60 6.83
C ARG A 118 50.46 -34.36 7.51
N LEU A 119 51.09 -33.21 7.31
CA LEU A 119 50.58 -31.93 7.82
C LEU A 119 49.22 -31.62 7.18
N ASN A 120 49.12 -31.74 5.87
CA ASN A 120 47.88 -31.51 5.13
C ASN A 120 46.77 -32.48 5.55
N ASP A 121 47.07 -33.76 5.71
CA ASP A 121 46.09 -34.75 6.19
C ASP A 121 45.52 -34.35 7.56
N ALA A 122 46.39 -33.95 8.49
CA ALA A 122 45.97 -33.48 9.81
C ALA A 122 45.13 -32.19 9.75
N LEU A 123 45.54 -31.22 8.92
CA LEU A 123 44.81 -29.96 8.73
C LEU A 123 43.45 -30.19 8.06
N VAL A 124 43.35 -31.13 7.12
CA VAL A 124 42.09 -31.49 6.45
C VAL A 124 41.11 -32.10 7.45
N GLU A 125 41.54 -33.02 8.32
CA GLU A 125 40.66 -33.59 9.35
C GLU A 125 40.17 -32.52 10.34
N ARG A 126 41.05 -31.60 10.75
CA ARG A 126 40.65 -30.45 11.57
C ARG A 126 39.68 -29.52 10.84
N SER A 127 39.88 -29.29 9.54
CA SER A 127 38.99 -28.48 8.70
C SER A 127 37.62 -29.12 8.52
N LYS A 128 37.52 -30.44 8.47
CA LYS A 128 36.22 -31.16 8.47
C LYS A 128 35.48 -30.94 9.78
N ALA A 129 36.15 -31.11 10.92
CA ALA A 129 35.56 -30.86 12.25
C ALA A 129 35.13 -29.40 12.43
N LEU A 130 35.93 -28.44 11.93
CA LEU A 130 35.57 -27.03 11.85
C LEU A 130 34.27 -26.84 11.05
N ARG A 131 34.17 -27.47 9.88
CA ARG A 131 33.00 -27.35 9.01
C ARG A 131 31.74 -27.92 9.68
N ASP A 132 31.86 -29.00 10.44
CA ASP A 132 30.74 -29.56 11.20
C ASP A 132 30.19 -28.57 12.24
N LYS A 133 31.06 -27.80 12.90
CA LYS A 133 30.65 -26.73 13.84
C LYS A 133 29.92 -25.60 13.13
N GLU A 134 30.40 -25.16 11.98
CA GLU A 134 29.73 -24.14 11.17
C GLU A 134 28.36 -24.61 10.67
N VAL A 135 28.25 -25.88 10.25
CA VAL A 135 26.98 -26.49 9.85
C VAL A 135 26.02 -26.57 11.03
N ALA A 136 26.50 -26.92 12.23
CA ALA A 136 25.70 -26.95 13.45
C ALA A 136 25.17 -25.55 13.80
N ALA A 137 26.02 -24.52 13.78
CA ALA A 137 25.61 -23.14 13.97
C ALA A 137 24.53 -22.71 12.96
N GLY A 138 24.76 -22.99 11.67
CA GLY A 138 23.79 -22.68 10.61
C GLY A 138 22.48 -23.47 10.71
N LYS A 139 22.47 -24.67 11.32
CA LYS A 139 21.22 -25.40 11.60
C LYS A 139 20.39 -24.70 12.68
N LEU A 140 21.03 -24.21 13.74
CA LEU A 140 20.35 -23.45 14.81
C LEU A 140 19.76 -22.14 14.27
N GLU A 141 20.56 -21.36 13.54
CA GLU A 141 20.09 -20.10 12.91
C GLU A 141 18.88 -20.32 11.98
N ARG A 142 18.92 -21.38 11.16
CA ARG A 142 17.81 -21.72 10.26
C ARG A 142 16.58 -22.21 11.02
N ALA A 143 16.75 -22.96 12.12
CA ALA A 143 15.65 -23.41 12.94
C ALA A 143 14.91 -22.22 13.58
N VAL A 144 15.64 -21.22 14.09
CA VAL A 144 15.05 -19.99 14.62
C VAL A 144 14.26 -19.25 13.55
N LYS A 145 14.87 -19.01 12.37
CA LYS A 145 14.18 -18.35 11.25
C LYS A 145 12.95 -19.11 10.79
N ALA A 146 13.00 -20.45 10.74
CA ALA A 146 11.85 -21.27 10.37
C ALA A 146 10.70 -21.10 11.37
N ARG A 147 10.99 -21.02 12.67
CA ARG A 147 9.98 -20.75 13.70
C ARG A 147 9.39 -19.35 13.57
N GLU A 148 10.21 -18.34 13.29
CA GLU A 148 9.75 -16.97 13.06
C GLU A 148 8.85 -16.85 11.83
N VAL A 149 9.22 -17.53 10.73
CA VAL A 149 8.41 -17.58 9.51
C VAL A 149 7.09 -18.27 9.80
N ALA A 150 7.11 -19.42 10.47
CA ALA A 150 5.89 -20.13 10.85
C ALA A 150 4.97 -19.28 11.75
N ALA A 151 5.54 -18.50 12.68
CA ALA A 151 4.77 -17.58 13.52
C ALA A 151 4.11 -16.47 12.68
N ARG A 152 4.86 -15.85 11.76
CA ARG A 152 4.33 -14.83 10.84
C ARG A 152 3.29 -15.40 9.88
N GLU A 153 3.47 -16.63 9.42
CA GLU A 153 2.49 -17.33 8.58
C GLU A 153 1.21 -17.61 9.37
N ALA A 154 1.30 -18.07 10.61
CA ALA A 154 0.15 -18.25 11.48
C ALA A 154 -0.61 -16.93 11.76
N GLU A 155 0.10 -15.82 11.97
CA GLU A 155 -0.49 -14.48 12.08
C GLU A 155 -1.16 -14.02 10.76
N ARG A 156 -0.56 -14.37 9.62
CA ARG A 156 -1.18 -14.10 8.33
C ARG A 156 -2.44 -14.93 8.19
N GLU A 157 -2.41 -16.23 8.41
CA GLU A 157 -3.57 -17.11 8.31
C GLU A 157 -4.71 -16.67 9.23
N SER A 158 -4.41 -16.27 10.47
CA SER A 158 -5.43 -15.80 11.42
C SER A 158 -6.14 -14.51 10.95
N GLY A 159 -5.40 -13.59 10.33
CA GLY A 159 -5.96 -12.36 9.75
C GLY A 159 -6.46 -12.51 8.31
N GLN A 160 -6.43 -13.71 7.71
CA GLN A 160 -6.73 -13.87 6.29
C GLN A 160 -8.19 -13.57 5.96
N ALA A 161 -9.13 -14.08 6.75
CA ALA A 161 -10.56 -13.85 6.53
C ALA A 161 -10.92 -12.36 6.60
N GLU A 162 -10.33 -11.62 7.54
CA GLU A 162 -10.53 -10.18 7.67
C GLU A 162 -9.95 -9.43 6.47
N ARG A 163 -8.73 -9.77 6.04
CA ARG A 163 -8.12 -9.14 4.85
C ARG A 163 -8.87 -9.46 3.57
N ASP A 164 -9.43 -10.66 3.44
CA ASP A 164 -10.26 -11.03 2.30
C ASP A 164 -11.60 -10.28 2.30
N ARG A 165 -12.19 -10.04 3.48
CA ARG A 165 -13.36 -9.17 3.64
C ARG A 165 -13.06 -7.73 3.22
N VAL A 166 -12.01 -7.12 3.78
CA VAL A 166 -11.58 -5.75 3.44
C VAL A 166 -11.30 -5.63 1.94
N ARG A 167 -10.60 -6.60 1.34
CA ARG A 167 -10.33 -6.62 -0.10
C ARG A 167 -11.62 -6.70 -0.92
N SER A 168 -12.61 -7.46 -0.47
CA SER A 168 -13.91 -7.56 -1.14
C SER A 168 -14.68 -6.24 -1.07
N GLU A 169 -14.69 -5.59 0.10
CA GLU A 169 -15.33 -4.29 0.32
C GLU A 169 -14.66 -3.20 -0.54
N ASP A 170 -13.34 -3.14 -0.54
CA ASP A 170 -12.56 -2.23 -1.39
C ASP A 170 -12.82 -2.49 -2.88
N ALA A 171 -12.92 -3.75 -3.30
CA ALA A 171 -13.22 -4.10 -4.68
C ALA A 171 -14.63 -3.64 -5.11
N GLU A 172 -15.62 -3.75 -4.23
CA GLU A 172 -16.97 -3.24 -4.50
C GLU A 172 -16.98 -1.71 -4.60
N GLN A 173 -16.28 -1.03 -3.69
CA GLN A 173 -16.17 0.42 -3.69
C GLN A 173 -15.47 0.94 -4.95
N ASN A 174 -14.36 0.30 -5.34
CA ASN A 174 -13.65 0.62 -6.57
C ASN A 174 -14.53 0.44 -7.82
N ARG A 175 -15.37 -0.60 -7.87
CA ARG A 175 -16.34 -0.77 -8.98
C ARG A 175 -17.36 0.37 -9.02
N LYS A 176 -17.84 0.85 -7.86
CA LYS A 176 -18.78 1.98 -7.78
C LYS A 176 -18.11 3.27 -8.24
N ASP A 177 -16.88 3.51 -7.82
CA ASP A 177 -16.14 4.73 -8.17
C ASP A 177 -15.72 4.72 -9.65
N ASP A 178 -15.35 3.56 -10.20
CA ASP A 178 -15.12 3.38 -11.63
C ASP A 178 -16.41 3.62 -12.45
N ALA A 179 -17.56 3.13 -11.98
CA ALA A 179 -18.84 3.37 -12.64
C ALA A 179 -19.21 4.86 -12.66
N LYS A 180 -19.02 5.57 -11.54
CA LYS A 180 -19.21 7.04 -11.48
C LYS A 180 -18.28 7.76 -12.44
N ARG A 181 -16.99 7.42 -12.43
CA ARG A 181 -16.00 8.03 -13.32
C ARG A 181 -16.36 7.81 -14.79
N ARG A 182 -16.82 6.62 -15.16
CA ARG A 182 -17.30 6.32 -16.53
C ARG A 182 -18.52 7.17 -16.88
N GLN A 183 -19.47 7.33 -15.96
CA GLN A 183 -20.64 8.17 -16.17
C GLN A 183 -20.25 9.65 -16.35
N GLU A 184 -19.31 10.17 -15.56
CA GLU A 184 -18.81 11.53 -15.70
C GLU A 184 -18.14 11.77 -17.06
N ILE A 185 -17.31 10.82 -17.52
CA ILE A 185 -16.68 10.89 -18.84
C ILE A 185 -17.75 10.87 -19.93
N ALA A 186 -18.74 9.98 -19.83
CA ALA A 186 -19.84 9.90 -20.79
C ALA A 186 -20.66 11.20 -20.82
N ASN A 187 -20.97 11.80 -19.67
CA ASN A 187 -21.68 13.06 -19.58
C ASN A 187 -20.89 14.21 -20.22
N LYS A 188 -19.59 14.32 -19.93
CA LYS A 188 -18.71 15.33 -20.54
C LYS A 188 -18.62 15.17 -22.06
N GLN A 189 -18.52 13.94 -22.55
CA GLN A 189 -18.52 13.66 -23.99
C GLN A 189 -19.86 14.02 -24.64
N ALA A 190 -20.98 13.68 -23.99
CA ALA A 190 -22.31 14.05 -24.47
C ALA A 190 -22.49 15.58 -24.51
N GLU A 191 -22.02 16.30 -23.50
CA GLU A 191 -22.05 17.76 -23.46
C GLU A 191 -21.19 18.37 -24.58
N HIS A 192 -19.95 17.90 -24.74
CA HIS A 192 -19.07 18.34 -25.81
C HIS A 192 -19.70 18.13 -27.19
N ASN A 193 -20.31 16.96 -27.42
CA ASN A 193 -20.99 16.67 -28.68
C ASN A 193 -22.19 17.58 -28.92
N ARG A 194 -22.96 17.93 -27.88
CA ARG A 194 -24.03 18.93 -27.98
C ARG A 194 -23.50 20.31 -28.33
N GLN A 195 -22.40 20.74 -27.69
CA GLN A 195 -21.78 22.03 -28.00
C GLN A 195 -21.24 22.08 -29.44
N LEU A 196 -20.66 20.98 -29.93
CA LEU A 196 -20.23 20.87 -31.32
C LEU A 196 -21.40 20.89 -32.31
N ALA A 197 -22.51 20.21 -31.99
CA ALA A 197 -23.71 20.22 -32.82
C ALA A 197 -24.39 21.60 -32.86
N ASP A 198 -24.45 22.30 -31.72
CA ASP A 198 -25.04 23.63 -31.62
C ASP A 198 -24.13 24.75 -32.19
N GLY A 199 -22.82 24.49 -32.29
CA GLY A 199 -21.81 25.48 -32.68
C GLY A 199 -22.10 26.18 -34.01
N PRO A 200 -22.36 25.44 -35.11
CA PRO A 200 -22.70 26.04 -36.41
C PRO A 200 -23.98 26.88 -36.36
N ALA A 201 -25.01 26.42 -35.65
CA ALA A 201 -26.26 27.16 -35.51
C ALA A 201 -26.04 28.48 -34.73
N ARG A 202 -25.29 28.43 -33.62
CA ARG A 202 -24.93 29.63 -32.85
C ARG A 202 -24.08 30.59 -33.69
N ALA A 203 -23.07 30.08 -34.40
CA ALA A 203 -22.22 30.88 -35.28
C ALA A 203 -23.04 31.58 -36.37
N GLN A 204 -23.98 30.87 -37.02
CA GLN A 204 -24.85 31.45 -38.03
C GLN A 204 -25.75 32.55 -37.46
N THR A 205 -26.32 32.34 -36.26
CA THR A 205 -27.15 33.38 -35.61
C THR A 205 -26.35 34.62 -35.21
N GLU A 206 -25.09 34.46 -34.80
CA GLU A 206 -24.23 35.60 -34.47
C GLU A 206 -23.77 36.35 -35.73
N LEU A 207 -23.46 35.62 -36.81
CA LEU A 207 -23.16 36.23 -38.11
C LEU A 207 -24.36 37.01 -38.65
N SER A 208 -25.59 36.47 -38.55
CA SER A 208 -26.79 37.17 -39.00
C SER A 208 -27.07 38.43 -38.16
N LYS A 209 -26.85 38.38 -36.84
CA LYS A 209 -26.96 39.56 -35.96
C LYS A 209 -25.94 40.63 -36.32
N ARG A 210 -24.70 40.24 -36.62
CA ARG A 210 -23.65 41.18 -37.06
C ARG A 210 -24.01 41.81 -38.40
N ALA A 211 -24.40 41.00 -39.39
CA ALA A 211 -24.83 41.48 -40.70
C ALA A 211 -26.00 42.47 -40.60
N ALA A 212 -26.99 42.21 -39.73
CA ALA A 212 -28.10 43.12 -39.49
C ALA A 212 -27.64 44.47 -38.91
N LYS A 213 -26.73 44.45 -37.92
CA LYS A 213 -26.16 45.67 -37.33
C LYS A 213 -25.32 46.46 -38.35
N ASP A 214 -24.54 45.77 -39.17
CA ASP A 214 -23.71 46.39 -40.21
C ASP A 214 -24.58 47.05 -41.28
N ALA A 215 -25.68 46.39 -41.67
CA ALA A 215 -26.68 46.96 -42.58
C ALA A 215 -27.36 48.21 -42.00
N GLU A 216 -27.77 48.18 -40.73
CA GLU A 216 -28.35 49.34 -40.04
C GLU A 216 -27.36 50.51 -39.99
N LEU A 217 -26.09 50.24 -39.65
CA LEU A 217 -25.05 51.26 -39.61
C LEU A 217 -24.78 51.84 -41.01
N ALA A 218 -24.78 51.01 -42.04
CA ALA A 218 -24.65 51.45 -43.43
C ALA A 218 -25.80 52.37 -43.84
N GLN A 219 -27.03 52.05 -43.48
CA GLN A 219 -28.20 52.90 -43.73
C GLN A 219 -28.08 54.25 -43.01
N LYS A 220 -27.67 54.25 -41.72
CA LYS A 220 -27.44 55.49 -40.97
C LYS A 220 -26.37 56.36 -41.63
N ARG A 221 -25.28 55.74 -42.11
CA ARG A 221 -24.21 56.45 -42.83
C ARG A 221 -24.70 57.00 -44.17
N ALA A 222 -25.48 56.24 -44.94
CA ALA A 222 -26.07 56.69 -46.20
C ALA A 222 -27.00 57.89 -45.98
N HIS A 223 -27.92 57.80 -45.01
CA HIS A 223 -28.82 58.90 -44.67
C HIS A 223 -28.06 60.14 -44.18
N ALA A 224 -27.00 59.95 -43.37
CA ALA A 224 -26.15 61.05 -42.94
C ALA A 224 -25.40 61.71 -44.11
N ALA A 225 -24.93 60.93 -45.08
CA ALA A 225 -24.29 61.42 -46.29
C ALA A 225 -25.26 62.19 -47.19
N GLU A 226 -26.49 61.70 -47.38
CA GLU A 226 -27.54 62.41 -48.11
C GLU A 226 -27.93 63.72 -47.43
N ALA A 227 -28.09 63.72 -46.10
CA ALA A 227 -28.37 64.92 -45.35
C ALA A 227 -27.23 65.94 -45.45
N ALA A 228 -25.97 65.50 -45.41
CA ALA A 228 -24.82 66.36 -45.63
C ALA A 228 -24.78 66.92 -47.06
N ALA A 229 -25.07 66.11 -48.08
CA ALA A 229 -25.15 66.53 -49.47
C ALA A 229 -26.26 67.58 -49.69
N LYS A 230 -27.44 67.39 -49.09
CA LYS A 230 -28.54 68.38 -49.12
C LYS A 230 -28.14 69.70 -48.48
N ARG A 231 -27.50 69.67 -47.30
CA ARG A 231 -26.99 70.90 -46.66
C ARG A 231 -25.94 71.61 -47.52
N ALA A 232 -25.03 70.86 -48.14
CA ALA A 232 -24.03 71.42 -49.03
C ALA A 232 -24.66 72.05 -50.30
N ALA A 233 -25.67 71.41 -50.88
CA ALA A 233 -26.41 71.96 -52.02
C ALA A 233 -27.19 73.23 -51.65
N GLN A 234 -27.86 73.24 -50.49
CA GLN A 234 -28.56 74.42 -50.00
C GLN A 234 -27.60 75.58 -49.73
N ALA A 235 -26.46 75.34 -49.09
CA ALA A 235 -25.44 76.36 -48.87
C ALA A 235 -24.91 76.97 -50.19
N ARG A 236 -24.80 76.17 -51.26
CA ARG A 236 -24.44 76.68 -52.61
C ARG A 236 -25.56 77.55 -53.17
N ALA A 237 -26.82 77.10 -53.12
CA ALA A 237 -27.96 77.85 -53.62
C ALA A 237 -28.17 79.17 -52.86
N ASP A 238 -28.00 79.17 -51.53
CA ASP A 238 -28.10 80.38 -50.70
C ASP A 238 -26.97 81.36 -51.02
N LYS A 239 -25.75 80.86 -51.27
CA LYS A 239 -24.62 81.69 -51.72
C LYS A 239 -24.91 82.32 -53.08
N GLU A 240 -25.38 81.54 -54.06
CA GLU A 240 -25.76 82.03 -55.38
C GLU A 240 -26.89 83.07 -55.30
N ALA A 241 -27.89 82.84 -54.45
CA ALA A 241 -28.99 83.79 -54.22
C ALA A 241 -28.51 85.08 -53.56
N TYR A 242 -27.58 84.99 -52.59
CA TYR A 242 -26.95 86.14 -51.98
C TYR A 242 -26.12 86.95 -52.99
N GLU A 243 -25.30 86.28 -53.80
CA GLU A 243 -24.50 86.90 -54.86
C GLU A 243 -25.39 87.58 -55.90
N ARG A 244 -26.50 86.94 -56.32
CA ARG A 244 -27.50 87.55 -57.20
C ARG A 244 -28.12 88.81 -56.60
N LYS A 245 -28.61 88.75 -55.35
CA LYS A 245 -29.20 89.92 -54.68
C LYS A 245 -28.19 91.05 -54.53
N ARG A 246 -26.92 90.71 -54.21
CA ARG A 246 -25.82 91.68 -54.15
C ARG A 246 -25.58 92.34 -55.50
N ALA A 247 -25.57 91.57 -56.60
CA ALA A 247 -25.42 92.10 -57.95
C ALA A 247 -26.61 92.98 -58.37
N GLU A 248 -27.84 92.57 -58.09
CA GLU A 248 -29.06 93.35 -58.35
C GLU A 248 -29.08 94.67 -57.56
N TYR A 249 -28.66 94.65 -56.29
CA TYR A 249 -28.53 95.85 -55.47
C TYR A 249 -27.44 96.80 -56.01
N ALA A 250 -26.28 96.26 -56.40
CA ALA A 250 -25.20 97.02 -57.00
C ALA A 250 -25.62 97.70 -58.33
N ALA A 251 -26.43 97.02 -59.15
CA ALA A 251 -26.97 97.58 -60.39
C ALA A 251 -28.00 98.70 -60.17
N LYS A 252 -28.83 98.61 -59.12
CA LYS A 252 -29.87 99.61 -58.81
C LYS A 252 -29.32 100.83 -58.04
N HIS A 253 -28.19 100.69 -57.36
CA HIS A 253 -27.57 101.76 -56.57
C HIS A 253 -26.07 101.93 -56.92
N PRO A 254 -25.74 102.44 -58.12
CA PRO A 254 -24.35 102.51 -58.59
C PRO A 254 -23.43 103.37 -57.70
N ALA A 255 -23.97 104.42 -57.05
CA ALA A 255 -23.22 105.25 -56.10
C ALA A 255 -22.88 104.52 -54.78
N ALA A 256 -23.76 103.65 -54.29
CA ALA A 256 -23.52 102.83 -53.10
C ALA A 256 -22.66 101.60 -53.43
N ALA A 257 -22.76 101.07 -54.66
CA ALA A 257 -21.88 100.03 -55.18
C ALA A 257 -20.42 100.50 -55.24
N ALA A 258 -20.16 101.73 -55.70
CA ALA A 258 -18.84 102.33 -55.71
C ALA A 258 -18.23 102.50 -54.30
N GLN A 259 -19.04 102.85 -53.29
CA GLN A 259 -18.58 102.94 -51.89
C GLN A 259 -18.31 101.57 -51.25
N SER A 260 -19.17 100.58 -51.49
CA SER A 260 -18.96 99.22 -50.97
C SER A 260 -17.81 98.46 -51.65
N ALA A 261 -17.53 98.74 -52.93
CA ALA A 261 -16.36 98.22 -53.64
C ALA A 261 -15.05 98.88 -53.15
N ALA A 262 -15.10 100.17 -52.77
CA ALA A 262 -13.96 100.88 -52.17
C ALA A 262 -13.65 100.41 -50.73
N GLN A 263 -14.61 99.87 -50.00
CA GLN A 263 -14.43 99.33 -48.63
C GLN A 263 -14.10 97.83 -48.59
N ALA A 264 -14.29 97.10 -49.70
CA ALA A 264 -13.99 95.67 -49.82
C ALA A 264 -12.73 95.37 -50.64
N ALA A 265 -12.07 96.41 -51.18
CA ALA A 265 -10.66 96.33 -51.60
C ALA A 265 -9.78 96.48 -50.33
N PRO A 266 -8.75 95.64 -50.16
CA PRO A 266 -8.00 95.53 -48.90
C PRO A 266 -7.32 96.83 -48.47
#